data_AF-A0A6H2EHX3-F1
#
_entry.id   AF-A0A6H2EHX3-F1
#
_cell.length_a   1.000
_cell.length_b   1.000
_cell.length_c   1.000
_cell.angle_alpha   90.00
_cell.angle_beta   90.00
_cell.angle_gamma   90.00
#
_symmetry.space_group_name_H-M   'P 1'
#
loop_
_entity.id
_entity.type
_entity.pdbx_description
1 polymer ?
#
loop_
_entity_poly.entity_id
_entity_poly.type
_entity_poly.pdbx_seq_one_letter_code
_entity_poly.pdbx_strand_id
1 'polypeptide(L)'
;MSGTDLILQMSRAALPANRNIDIARRISAATMMGFLFGAVVGMLLFIDEVPVERMFFVLIPAVILGVVVYLCWRIWQPPLIEPTPVVARVLGTTESNYIREVRSGGHRGILVPVVAMPVDGGTPFRSMVTVQAQRGHDVVEPPAGTLLSLFQTEPGIGELINGEETAEQRALIEKLTKRPRILSNRAEILPIRRGPLERTPRTAAIQWWASAGIATFAAMLFVGSLRG
;
A
#
# COMPACT_ATOMS: atom_id res chain seq x y z
N MET A 1 -5.26 -5.92 29.51
CA MET A 1 -5.42 -5.66 28.07
C MET A 1 -4.77 -6.82 27.34
N SER A 2 -5.58 -7.71 26.80
CA SER A 2 -5.14 -8.97 26.20
C SER A 2 -4.39 -8.68 24.90
N GLY A 3 -3.18 -9.22 24.73
CA GLY A 3 -2.34 -9.06 23.54
C GLY A 3 -2.81 -9.84 22.31
N THR A 4 -4.12 -10.07 22.20
CA THR A 4 -4.71 -11.05 21.27
C THR A 4 -4.97 -10.50 19.87
N ASP A 5 -4.92 -9.18 19.67
CA ASP A 5 -5.32 -8.53 18.42
C ASP A 5 -4.50 -7.25 18.12
N LEU A 6 -3.19 -7.26 18.37
CA LEU A 6 -2.36 -6.06 18.19
C LEU A 6 -2.32 -5.60 16.72
N ILE A 7 -2.15 -6.53 15.78
CA ILE A 7 -2.12 -6.21 14.35
C ILE A 7 -3.52 -5.88 13.86
N LEU A 8 -4.56 -6.55 14.36
CA LEU A 8 -5.93 -6.19 14.04
C LEU A 8 -6.28 -4.77 14.54
N GLN A 9 -5.82 -4.38 15.73
CA GLN A 9 -6.01 -3.01 16.23
C GLN A 9 -5.24 -1.98 15.40
N MET A 10 -4.00 -2.27 15.04
CA MET A 10 -3.17 -1.39 14.19
C MET A 10 -3.75 -1.25 12.78
N SER A 11 -4.25 -2.34 12.18
CA SER A 11 -4.87 -2.32 10.85
C SER A 11 -6.21 -1.57 10.85
N ARG A 12 -6.95 -1.59 11.96
CA ARG A 12 -8.18 -0.78 12.13
C ARG A 12 -7.90 0.71 12.27
N ALA A 13 -6.73 1.10 12.77
CA ALA A 13 -6.29 2.49 12.84
C ALA A 13 -5.88 3.06 11.47
N ALA A 14 -6.04 2.31 10.37
CA ALA A 14 -5.55 2.72 9.06
C ALA A 14 -6.31 3.93 8.47
N LEU A 15 -5.55 4.91 7.98
CA LEU A 15 -6.07 6.08 7.29
C LEU A 15 -6.42 5.77 5.83
N PRO A 16 -7.47 6.41 5.28
CA PRO A 16 -7.79 6.33 3.86
C PRO A 16 -6.62 6.75 2.96
N ALA A 17 -6.46 6.08 1.82
CA ALA A 17 -5.61 6.53 0.73
C ALA A 17 -6.32 7.63 -0.07
N ASN A 18 -6.36 8.85 0.48
CA ASN A 18 -7.12 9.98 -0.08
C ASN A 18 -6.23 11.13 -0.58
N ARG A 19 -4.94 10.92 -0.76
CA ARG A 19 -4.10 11.94 -1.41
C ARG A 19 -4.51 12.10 -2.86
N ASN A 20 -4.26 13.27 -3.45
CA ASN A 20 -4.55 13.52 -4.86
C ASN A 20 -3.89 12.45 -5.77
N ILE A 21 -2.68 12.02 -5.42
CA ILE A 21 -1.97 10.92 -6.08
C ILE A 21 -2.65 9.56 -5.94
N ASP A 22 -3.18 9.23 -4.77
CA ASP A 22 -3.87 7.97 -4.52
C ASP A 22 -5.20 7.92 -5.28
N ILE A 23 -5.92 9.04 -5.29
CA ILE A 23 -7.15 9.23 -6.06
C ILE A 23 -6.85 9.08 -7.56
N ALA A 24 -5.80 9.72 -8.08
CA ALA A 24 -5.40 9.60 -9.48
C ALA A 24 -5.03 8.16 -9.87
N ARG A 25 -4.26 7.46 -9.02
CA ARG A 25 -3.90 6.04 -9.22
C ARG A 25 -5.11 5.13 -9.20
N ARG A 26 -6.08 5.39 -8.30
CA ARG A 26 -7.33 4.63 -8.20
C ARG A 26 -8.21 4.83 -9.44
N ILE A 27 -8.43 6.08 -9.85
CA ILE A 27 -9.25 6.43 -11.01
C ILE A 27 -8.62 5.86 -12.28
N SER A 28 -7.33 6.08 -12.50
CA SER A 28 -6.64 5.55 -13.70
C SER A 28 -6.71 4.02 -13.79
N ALA A 29 -6.46 3.30 -12.69
CA ALA A 29 -6.57 1.85 -12.65
C ALA A 29 -8.02 1.36 -12.90
N ALA A 30 -9.02 2.02 -12.28
CA ALA A 30 -10.43 1.70 -12.47
C ALA A 30 -10.87 1.93 -13.93
N THR A 31 -10.50 3.07 -14.52
CA THR A 31 -10.79 3.41 -15.92
C THR A 31 -10.17 2.39 -16.86
N MET A 32 -8.92 1.99 -16.64
CA MET A 32 -8.26 0.99 -17.49
C MET A 32 -8.96 -0.37 -17.41
N MET A 33 -9.25 -0.85 -16.19
CA MET A 33 -9.97 -2.12 -16.00
C MET A 33 -11.37 -2.09 -16.62
N GLY A 34 -12.10 -0.99 -16.42
CA GLY A 34 -13.42 -0.79 -17.02
C GLY A 34 -13.37 -0.75 -18.54
N PHE A 35 -12.42 0.00 -19.11
CA PHE A 35 -12.25 0.10 -20.56
C PHE A 35 -11.93 -1.26 -21.18
N LEU A 36 -10.97 -2.02 -20.62
CA LEU A 36 -10.61 -3.35 -21.12
C LEU A 36 -11.80 -4.31 -21.06
N PHE A 37 -12.53 -4.30 -19.93
CA PHE A 37 -13.73 -5.12 -19.78
C PHE A 37 -14.82 -4.73 -20.80
N GLY A 38 -15.11 -3.44 -20.94
CA GLY A 38 -16.09 -2.94 -21.90
C GLY A 38 -15.70 -3.16 -23.36
N ALA A 39 -14.41 -3.11 -23.69
CA ALA A 39 -13.90 -3.44 -25.02
C ALA A 39 -14.14 -4.90 -25.37
N VAL A 40 -13.85 -5.83 -24.44
CA VAL A 40 -14.14 -7.26 -24.63
C VAL A 40 -15.64 -7.49 -24.78
N VAL A 41 -16.47 -6.92 -23.91
CA VAL A 41 -17.94 -7.04 -24.00
C VAL A 41 -18.45 -6.44 -25.32
N GLY A 42 -17.98 -5.26 -25.72
CA GLY A 42 -18.37 -4.62 -26.97
C GLY A 42 -17.99 -5.43 -28.20
N MET A 43 -16.78 -6.00 -28.23
CA MET A 43 -16.35 -6.89 -29.31
C MET A 43 -17.23 -8.13 -29.41
N LEU A 44 -17.59 -8.75 -28.28
CA LEU A 44 -18.48 -9.91 -28.26
C LEU A 44 -19.90 -9.58 -28.73
N LEU A 45 -20.42 -8.41 -28.33
CA LEU A 45 -21.76 -7.97 -28.72
C LEU A 45 -21.86 -7.60 -30.21
N PHE A 46 -20.77 -7.15 -30.81
CA PHE A 46 -20.75 -6.65 -32.20
C PHE A 46 -19.88 -7.50 -33.12
N ILE A 47 -19.67 -8.78 -32.78
CA ILE A 47 -18.77 -9.68 -33.51
C ILE A 47 -19.17 -9.91 -34.96
N ASP A 48 -20.48 -9.98 -35.23
CA ASP A 48 -21.02 -10.21 -36.56
C ASP A 48 -21.15 -8.91 -37.39
N GLU A 49 -21.03 -7.75 -36.72
CA GLU A 49 -21.30 -6.44 -37.33
C GLU A 49 -20.02 -5.64 -37.62
N VAL A 50 -18.95 -5.88 -36.86
CA VAL A 50 -17.68 -5.16 -36.99
C VAL A 50 -16.61 -6.12 -37.52
N PRO A 51 -16.02 -5.85 -38.70
CA PRO A 51 -14.87 -6.62 -39.19
C PRO A 51 -13.73 -6.64 -38.17
N VAL A 52 -13.09 -7.81 -38.01
CA VAL A 52 -11.99 -8.02 -37.05
C VAL A 52 -10.87 -6.99 -37.20
N GLU A 53 -10.56 -6.57 -38.43
CA GLU A 53 -9.59 -5.52 -38.73
C GLU A 53 -9.91 -4.19 -38.04
N ARG A 54 -11.19 -3.81 -37.98
CA ARG A 54 -11.64 -2.58 -37.31
C ARG A 54 -11.65 -2.74 -35.81
N MET A 55 -11.92 -3.94 -35.30
CA MET A 55 -11.85 -4.21 -33.86
C MET A 55 -10.46 -3.91 -33.26
N PHE A 56 -9.38 -4.07 -34.04
CA PHE A 56 -8.03 -3.68 -33.59
C PHE A 56 -7.89 -2.19 -33.31
N PHE A 57 -8.75 -1.32 -33.83
CA PHE A 57 -8.72 0.10 -33.48
C PHE A 57 -9.03 0.37 -32.00
N VAL A 58 -9.66 -0.57 -31.27
CA VAL A 58 -9.80 -0.46 -29.80
C VAL A 58 -8.45 -0.40 -29.09
N LEU A 59 -7.39 -0.95 -29.69
CA LEU A 59 -6.07 -0.96 -29.09
C LEU A 59 -5.49 0.46 -28.96
N ILE A 60 -5.88 1.38 -29.84
CA ILE A 60 -5.39 2.78 -29.80
C ILE A 60 -5.77 3.46 -28.47
N PRO A 61 -7.06 3.60 -28.10
CA PRO A 61 -7.44 4.15 -26.80
C PRO A 61 -6.95 3.30 -25.63
N ALA A 62 -6.86 1.96 -25.76
CA ALA A 62 -6.30 1.11 -24.72
C ALA A 62 -4.82 1.44 -24.42
N VAL A 63 -4.00 1.65 -25.47
CA VAL A 63 -2.59 2.06 -25.33
C VAL A 63 -2.49 3.45 -24.71
N ILE A 64 -3.31 4.41 -25.16
CA ILE A 64 -3.34 5.76 -24.57
C ILE A 64 -3.66 5.70 -23.08
N LEU A 65 -4.71 4.95 -22.69
CA LEU A 65 -5.06 4.74 -21.29
C LEU A 65 -3.94 4.04 -20.52
N GLY A 66 -3.27 3.06 -21.12
CA GLY A 66 -2.10 2.40 -20.54
C GLY A 66 -0.96 3.37 -20.23
N VAL A 67 -0.68 4.30 -21.15
CA VAL A 67 0.31 5.36 -20.91
C VAL A 67 -0.13 6.26 -19.76
N VAL A 68 -1.40 6.69 -19.72
CA VAL A 68 -1.91 7.53 -18.62
C VAL A 68 -1.76 6.83 -17.26
N VAL A 69 -2.15 5.56 -17.17
CA VAL A 69 -1.96 4.75 -15.96
C VAL A 69 -0.48 4.69 -15.59
N TYR A 70 0.39 4.38 -16.56
CA TYR A 70 1.83 4.32 -16.33
C TYR A 70 2.37 5.64 -15.77
N LEU A 71 1.98 6.79 -16.33
CA LEU A 71 2.41 8.10 -15.85
C LEU A 71 1.92 8.40 -14.42
N CYS A 72 0.67 8.10 -14.10
CA CYS A 72 0.11 8.28 -12.74
C CYS A 72 0.82 7.42 -11.69
N TRP A 73 1.33 6.25 -12.09
CA TRP A 73 2.00 5.33 -11.17
C TRP A 73 3.51 5.56 -11.09
N ARG A 74 4.15 5.94 -12.20
CA ARG A 74 5.61 6.08 -12.29
C ARG A 74 6.12 7.48 -11.95
N ILE A 75 5.45 8.53 -12.45
CA ILE A 75 5.96 9.90 -12.42
C ILE A 75 5.36 10.68 -11.26
N TRP A 76 4.06 10.56 -11.04
CA TRP A 76 3.46 11.11 -9.84
C TRP A 76 3.89 10.24 -8.66
N GLN A 77 4.93 10.69 -7.97
CA GLN A 77 5.33 10.22 -6.64
C GLN A 77 5.06 11.34 -5.64
N PRO A 78 4.65 11.02 -4.40
CA PRO A 78 4.52 12.04 -3.38
C PRO A 78 5.89 12.72 -3.17
N PRO A 79 5.93 14.01 -2.77
CA PRO A 79 7.18 14.65 -2.42
C PRO A 79 7.89 13.81 -1.37
N LEU A 80 9.20 13.60 -1.54
CA LEU A 80 10.05 12.98 -0.53
C LEU A 80 10.07 13.91 0.67
N ILE A 81 9.18 13.70 1.62
CA ILE A 81 9.34 14.23 2.97
C ILE A 81 10.54 13.49 3.54
N GLU A 82 11.48 14.23 4.13
CA GLU A 82 12.68 13.66 4.72
C GLU A 82 12.25 12.65 5.80
N PRO A 83 12.56 11.35 5.62
CA PRO A 83 12.10 10.32 6.54
C PRO A 83 12.69 10.55 7.93
N THR A 84 11.87 10.45 8.98
CA THR A 84 12.35 10.61 10.35
C THR A 84 13.02 9.31 10.82
N PRO A 85 14.30 9.34 11.24
CA PRO A 85 14.95 8.14 11.76
C PRO A 85 14.31 7.73 13.09
N VAL A 86 13.97 6.45 13.21
CA VAL A 86 13.37 5.86 14.41
C VAL A 86 14.09 4.57 14.81
N VAL A 87 14.03 4.23 16.10
CA VAL A 87 14.44 2.91 16.60
C VAL A 87 13.21 2.17 17.08
N ALA A 88 12.96 1.00 16.49
CA ALA A 88 11.79 0.20 16.74
C ALA A 88 12.12 -1.06 17.52
N ARG A 89 11.39 -1.33 18.60
CA ARG A 89 11.45 -2.58 19.33
C ARG A 89 10.31 -3.50 18.92
N VAL A 90 10.65 -4.74 18.58
CA VAL A 90 9.67 -5.79 18.28
C VAL A 90 8.86 -6.14 19.51
N LEU A 91 7.54 -6.14 19.35
CA LEU A 91 6.60 -6.61 20.36
C LEU A 91 6.29 -8.09 20.16
N GLY A 92 6.13 -8.82 21.26
CA GLY A 92 5.54 -10.15 21.21
C GLY A 92 4.05 -10.06 20.84
N THR A 93 3.60 -10.97 19.99
CA THR A 93 2.18 -11.17 19.68
C THR A 93 1.80 -12.64 19.84
N THR A 94 0.51 -12.87 20.09
CA THR A 94 -0.09 -14.22 20.12
C THR A 94 -0.78 -14.58 18.79
N GLU A 95 -0.79 -13.65 17.83
CA GLU A 95 -1.37 -13.82 16.51
C GLU A 95 -0.55 -14.80 15.66
N SER A 96 -1.21 -15.80 15.06
CA SER A 96 -0.54 -16.80 14.21
C SER A 96 0.14 -16.16 12.99
N ASN A 97 1.23 -16.76 12.51
CA ASN A 97 1.94 -16.27 11.32
C ASN A 97 1.05 -16.21 10.08
N TYR A 98 0.04 -17.09 9.98
CA TYR A 98 -0.92 -17.11 8.88
C TYR A 98 -1.74 -15.81 8.78
N ILE A 99 -2.17 -15.26 9.93
CA ILE A 99 -2.96 -14.01 9.97
C ILE A 99 -2.08 -12.80 9.64
N ARG A 100 -0.77 -12.93 9.84
CA ARG A 100 0.23 -11.87 9.69
C ARG A 100 0.96 -11.93 8.35
N GLU A 101 0.76 -12.98 7.56
CA GLU A 101 1.38 -13.12 6.26
C GLU A 101 0.81 -12.08 5.28
N VAL A 102 1.69 -11.34 4.64
CA VAL A 102 1.36 -10.39 3.58
C VAL A 102 2.09 -10.82 2.31
N ARG A 103 1.39 -10.70 1.18
CA ARG A 103 1.97 -10.90 -0.14
C ARG A 103 1.96 -9.59 -0.90
N SER A 104 3.13 -9.11 -1.28
CA SER A 104 3.29 -7.90 -2.08
C SER A 104 4.28 -8.16 -3.19
N GLY A 105 3.87 -7.96 -4.45
CA GLY A 105 4.77 -8.03 -5.61
C GLY A 105 5.53 -9.36 -5.78
N GLY A 106 4.93 -10.50 -5.44
CA GLY A 106 5.58 -11.81 -5.50
C GLY A 106 6.47 -12.16 -4.30
N HIS A 107 6.65 -11.23 -3.35
CA HIS A 107 7.36 -11.46 -2.11
C HIS A 107 6.39 -11.76 -0.97
N ARG A 108 6.70 -12.80 -0.19
CA ARG A 108 6.05 -13.07 1.10
C ARG A 108 6.72 -12.23 2.18
N GLY A 109 5.93 -11.73 3.12
CA GLY A 109 6.41 -11.06 4.31
C GLY A 109 5.49 -11.35 5.49
N ILE A 110 5.94 -10.98 6.69
CA ILE A 110 5.16 -11.08 7.93
C ILE A 110 5.03 -9.69 8.55
N LEU A 111 3.83 -9.36 9.02
CA LEU A 111 3.58 -8.16 9.82
C LEU A 111 4.07 -8.42 11.24
N VAL A 112 4.99 -7.57 11.67
CA VAL A 112 5.56 -7.61 13.01
C VAL A 112 5.15 -6.34 13.75
N PRO A 113 4.46 -6.46 14.90
CA PRO A 113 4.11 -5.30 15.69
C PRO A 113 5.37 -4.75 16.37
N VAL A 114 5.52 -3.43 16.35
CA VAL A 114 6.69 -2.74 16.89
C VAL A 114 6.26 -1.52 17.70
N VAL A 115 7.13 -1.11 18.61
CA VAL A 115 7.08 0.23 19.22
C VAL A 115 8.28 1.00 18.73
N ALA A 116 8.06 2.12 18.07
CA ALA A 116 9.10 3.00 17.56
C ALA A 116 9.30 4.20 18.48
N MET A 117 10.55 4.63 18.59
CA MET A 117 10.94 5.88 19.23
C MET A 117 11.73 6.72 18.21
N PRO A 118 11.24 7.93 17.89
CA PRO A 118 11.99 8.89 17.09
C PRO A 118 13.32 9.27 17.74
N VAL A 119 14.34 9.44 16.89
CA VAL A 119 15.68 9.82 17.33
C VAL A 119 15.75 11.25 17.85
N ASP A 120 14.91 12.13 17.30
CA ASP A 120 14.74 13.54 17.69
C ASP A 120 14.11 13.72 19.10
N GLY A 121 13.77 12.63 19.79
CA GLY A 121 13.14 12.66 21.11
C GLY A 121 11.62 12.84 21.07
N GLY A 122 11.00 12.68 19.90
CA GLY A 122 9.54 12.65 19.75
C GLY A 122 8.86 11.56 20.59
N THR A 123 7.52 11.62 20.63
CA THR A 123 6.72 10.66 21.39
C THR A 123 6.86 9.25 20.80
N PRO A 124 7.09 8.22 21.65
CA PRO A 124 7.05 6.84 21.18
C PRO A 124 5.68 6.50 20.63
N PHE A 125 5.64 5.60 19.65
CA PHE A 125 4.40 5.12 19.05
C PHE A 125 4.46 3.64 18.72
N ARG A 126 3.29 3.02 18.55
CA ARG A 126 3.14 1.65 18.08
C ARG A 126 2.77 1.64 16.62
N SER A 127 3.35 0.70 15.89
CA SER A 127 3.03 0.43 14.49
C SER A 127 3.34 -1.01 14.12
N MET A 128 3.23 -1.35 12.84
CA MET A 128 3.65 -2.63 12.27
C MET A 128 4.63 -2.40 11.12
N VAL A 129 5.63 -3.27 11.03
CA VAL A 129 6.59 -3.33 9.93
C VAL A 129 6.41 -4.64 9.18
N THR A 130 6.56 -4.60 7.86
CA THR A 130 6.56 -5.82 7.04
C THR A 130 7.99 -6.33 6.93
N VAL A 131 8.28 -7.48 7.52
CA VAL A 131 9.56 -8.18 7.33
C VAL A 131 9.42 -9.08 6.11
N GLN A 132 10.19 -8.79 5.05
CA GLN A 132 10.13 -9.54 3.79
C GLN A 132 11.05 -10.76 3.84
N ALA A 133 10.66 -11.83 3.15
CA ALA A 133 11.52 -12.98 2.94
C ALA A 133 12.74 -12.60 2.08
N GLN A 134 13.92 -13.06 2.46
CA GLN A 134 15.08 -13.00 1.58
C GLN A 134 14.90 -14.03 0.45
N ARG A 135 15.40 -13.74 -0.76
CA ARG A 135 15.20 -14.59 -1.95
C ARG A 135 15.56 -16.05 -1.64
N GLY A 136 14.59 -16.95 -1.79
CA GLY A 136 14.79 -18.40 -1.60
C GLY A 136 14.70 -18.91 -0.16
N HIS A 137 14.45 -18.03 0.82
CA HIS A 137 14.32 -18.41 2.23
C HIS A 137 12.95 -18.01 2.79
N ASP A 138 12.50 -18.79 3.78
CA ASP A 138 11.28 -18.46 4.54
C ASP A 138 11.47 -17.15 5.31
N VAL A 139 10.35 -16.47 5.58
CA VAL A 139 10.34 -15.24 6.38
C VAL A 139 10.74 -15.58 7.81
N VAL A 140 11.88 -15.06 8.26
CA VAL A 140 12.31 -15.18 9.67
C VAL A 140 11.80 -13.98 10.45
N GLU A 141 10.84 -14.22 11.33
CA GLU A 141 10.37 -13.18 12.24
C GLU A 141 11.46 -12.84 13.27
N PRO A 142 11.81 -11.56 13.47
CA PRO A 142 12.75 -11.17 14.49
C PRO A 142 12.21 -11.48 15.90
N PRO A 143 13.04 -11.92 16.86
CA PRO A 143 12.61 -12.15 18.22
C PRO A 143 11.95 -10.93 18.88
N ALA A 144 11.03 -11.18 19.81
CA ALA A 144 10.47 -10.12 20.64
C ALA A 144 11.58 -9.41 21.44
N GLY A 145 11.55 -8.08 21.46
CA GLY A 145 12.57 -7.26 22.10
C GLY A 145 13.74 -6.86 21.19
N THR A 146 13.87 -7.44 19.99
CA THR A 146 14.85 -7.01 19.00
C THR A 146 14.65 -5.54 18.63
N LEU A 147 15.76 -4.80 18.58
CA LEU A 147 15.80 -3.40 18.15
C LEU A 147 16.12 -3.34 16.65
N LEU A 148 15.34 -2.56 15.91
CA LEU A 148 15.43 -2.36 14.47
C LEU A 148 15.65 -0.87 14.19
N SER A 149 16.61 -0.55 13.33
CA SER A 149 16.79 0.79 12.77
C SER A 149 15.85 0.97 11.58
N LEU A 150 14.83 1.82 11.73
CA LEU A 150 13.81 2.06 10.71
C LEU A 150 13.64 3.55 10.47
N PHE A 151 12.96 3.91 9.39
CA PHE A 151 12.59 5.29 9.11
C PHE A 151 11.07 5.40 9.06
N GLN A 152 10.54 6.40 9.73
CA GLN A 152 9.16 6.81 9.59
C GLN A 152 9.03 7.63 8.30
N THR A 153 8.16 7.22 7.39
CA THR A 153 8.00 7.92 6.10
C THR A 153 7.55 9.35 6.31
N GLU A 154 6.65 9.57 7.27
CA GLU A 154 6.08 10.88 7.55
C GLU A 154 5.68 11.04 9.03
N PRO A 155 5.90 12.23 9.61
CA PRO A 155 5.46 12.52 10.98
C PRO A 155 3.95 12.27 11.16
N GLY A 156 3.59 11.59 12.25
CA GLY A 156 2.20 11.27 12.59
C GLY A 156 1.61 10.05 11.85
N ILE A 157 2.38 9.38 10.99
CA ILE A 157 1.98 8.15 10.31
C ILE A 157 2.86 7.00 10.77
N GLY A 158 2.26 5.84 11.06
CA GLY A 158 2.97 4.65 11.52
C GLY A 158 3.73 3.91 10.42
N GLU A 159 3.83 4.43 9.20
CA GLU A 159 4.47 3.71 8.10
C GLU A 159 6.01 3.73 8.28
N LEU A 160 6.59 2.54 8.35
CA LEU A 160 8.00 2.32 8.62
C LEU A 160 8.68 1.63 7.44
N ILE A 161 9.83 2.16 7.04
CA ILE A 161 10.65 1.61 5.96
C ILE A 161 12.05 1.27 6.46
N ASN A 162 12.69 0.33 5.77
CA ASN A 162 14.11 0.02 5.98
C ASN A 162 14.97 1.11 5.33
N GLY A 163 16.11 1.42 5.94
CA GLY A 163 17.11 2.32 5.39
C GLY A 163 18.48 2.05 6.01
N GLU A 164 19.48 2.81 5.59
CA GLU A 164 20.82 2.73 6.19
C GLU A 164 20.83 3.31 7.60
N GLU A 165 21.39 2.55 8.55
CA GLU A 165 21.43 2.95 9.95
C GLU A 165 22.30 4.20 10.17
N THR A 166 21.75 5.21 10.84
CA THR A 166 22.47 6.45 11.18
C THR A 166 23.23 6.34 12.51
N ALA A 167 24.22 7.21 12.70
CA ALA A 167 24.97 7.28 13.97
C ALA A 167 24.07 7.59 15.18
N GLU A 168 23.04 8.41 14.97
CA GLU A 168 22.09 8.76 16.02
C GLU A 168 21.17 7.58 16.39
N GLN A 169 20.76 6.78 15.41
CA GLN A 169 20.04 5.52 15.65
C GLN A 169 20.89 4.54 16.47
N ARG A 170 22.19 4.41 16.16
CA ARG A 170 23.12 3.58 16.95
C ARG A 170 23.19 4.03 18.41
N ALA A 171 23.32 5.34 18.64
CA ALA A 171 23.35 5.90 20.00
C ALA A 171 22.04 5.62 20.75
N LEU A 172 20.89 5.73 20.07
CA LEU A 172 19.60 5.42 20.66
C LEU A 172 19.44 3.91 20.93
N ILE A 173 19.91 3.04 20.04
CA ILE A 173 19.94 1.58 20.24
C ILE A 173 20.76 1.23 21.49
N GLU A 174 21.95 1.81 21.65
CA GLU A 174 22.80 1.56 22.81
C GLU A 174 22.10 2.01 24.11
N LYS A 175 21.46 3.18 24.08
CA LYS A 175 20.69 3.72 25.21
C LYS A 175 19.51 2.82 25.57
N LEU A 176 18.74 2.37 24.57
CA LEU A 176 17.58 1.50 24.76
C LEU A 176 17.97 0.10 25.21
N THR A 177 19.14 -0.40 24.79
CA THR A 177 19.70 -1.66 25.27
C THR A 177 20.02 -1.59 26.76
N LYS A 178 20.61 -0.48 27.23
CA LYS A 178 20.91 -0.25 28.65
C LYS A 178 19.66 0.05 29.49
N ARG A 179 18.63 0.68 28.88
CA ARG A 179 17.41 1.14 29.57
C ARG A 179 16.15 0.81 28.76
N PRO A 180 15.75 -0.47 28.69
CA PRO A 180 14.63 -0.90 27.83
C PRO A 180 13.28 -0.32 28.26
N ARG A 181 13.13 0.09 29.53
CA ARG A 181 11.88 0.66 30.06
C ARG A 181 11.55 2.06 29.54
N ILE A 182 12.50 2.75 28.89
CA ILE A 182 12.25 4.06 28.26
C ILE A 182 11.17 3.94 27.18
N LEU A 183 11.15 2.81 26.48
CA LEU A 183 10.23 2.54 25.41
C LEU A 183 9.03 1.78 25.98
N SER A 184 7.91 2.48 26.19
CA SER A 184 6.71 1.89 26.78
C SER A 184 5.95 1.04 25.77
N ASN A 185 5.52 -0.16 26.19
CA ASN A 185 4.62 -1.00 25.38
C ASN A 185 3.21 -0.41 25.21
N ARG A 186 2.87 0.66 25.95
CA ARG A 186 1.56 1.31 25.94
C ARG A 186 1.53 2.61 25.12
N ALA A 187 2.48 2.80 24.21
CA ALA A 187 2.53 3.99 23.36
C ALA A 187 1.25 4.13 22.50
N GLU A 188 0.99 5.31 21.94
CA GLU A 188 -0.15 5.51 21.05
C GLU A 188 0.04 4.72 19.74
N ILE A 189 -1.04 4.17 19.18
CA ILE A 189 -0.97 3.52 17.86
C ILE A 189 -1.06 4.60 16.80
N LEU A 190 -0.01 4.77 16.00
CA LEU A 190 -0.09 5.68 14.86
C LEU A 190 -0.78 4.98 13.67
N PRO A 191 -1.59 5.74 12.90
CA PRO A 191 -2.31 5.19 11.76
C PRO A 191 -1.35 4.83 10.62
N ILE A 192 -1.67 3.75 9.89
CA ILE A 192 -0.95 3.38 8.66
C ILE A 192 -1.80 3.75 7.46
N ARG A 193 -1.18 4.22 6.37
CA ARG A 193 -1.92 4.52 5.14
C ARG A 193 -2.33 3.23 4.44
N ARG A 194 -3.58 3.18 4.02
CA ARG A 194 -4.09 2.13 3.12
C ARG A 194 -3.44 2.23 1.75
N GLY A 195 -3.46 1.13 1.00
CA GLY A 195 -3.01 1.13 -0.38
C GLY A 195 -3.91 1.99 -1.29
N PRO A 196 -3.40 2.57 -2.40
CA PRO A 196 -4.18 3.43 -3.29
C PRO A 196 -5.39 2.71 -3.92
N LEU A 197 -5.30 1.39 -4.10
CA LEU A 197 -6.36 0.54 -4.66
C LEU A 197 -7.39 0.07 -3.63
N GLU A 198 -7.20 0.35 -2.34
CA GLU A 198 -8.21 0.01 -1.34
C GLU A 198 -9.49 0.83 -1.55
N ARG A 199 -10.63 0.16 -1.43
CA ARG A 199 -11.98 0.71 -1.69
C ARG A 199 -12.66 1.23 -0.43
N THR A 200 -11.87 1.59 0.57
CA THR A 200 -12.30 2.08 1.87
C THR A 200 -11.69 3.45 2.12
N PRO A 201 -12.48 4.46 2.52
CA PRO A 201 -13.91 4.46 2.87
C PRO A 201 -14.82 4.38 1.64
N ARG A 202 -16.15 4.36 1.83
CA ARG A 202 -17.14 4.18 0.75
C ARG A 202 -16.95 5.13 -0.45
N THR A 203 -16.43 6.34 -0.23
CA THR A 203 -16.12 7.29 -1.30
C THR A 203 -15.08 6.74 -2.29
N ALA A 204 -14.09 5.98 -1.79
CA ALA A 204 -13.11 5.28 -2.63
C ALA A 204 -13.77 4.21 -3.49
N ALA A 205 -14.73 3.46 -2.95
CA ALA A 205 -15.50 2.48 -3.71
C ALA A 205 -16.35 3.15 -4.80
N ILE A 206 -17.01 4.26 -4.49
CA ILE A 206 -17.81 5.02 -5.47
C ILE A 206 -16.91 5.51 -6.61
N GLN A 207 -15.76 6.12 -6.31
CA GLN A 207 -14.80 6.55 -7.31
C GLN A 207 -14.38 5.40 -8.23
N TRP A 208 -14.04 4.24 -7.65
CA TRP A 208 -13.66 3.06 -8.40
C TRP A 208 -14.76 2.58 -9.35
N TRP A 209 -15.97 2.33 -8.82
CA TRP A 209 -17.05 1.76 -9.61
C TRP A 209 -17.62 2.74 -10.64
N ALA A 210 -17.69 4.03 -10.31
CA ALA A 210 -18.12 5.06 -11.26
C ALA A 210 -17.14 5.18 -12.43
N SER A 211 -15.83 5.27 -12.16
CA SER A 211 -14.81 5.34 -13.21
C SER A 211 -14.77 4.08 -14.07
N ALA A 212 -14.84 2.90 -13.46
CA ALA A 212 -14.88 1.63 -14.20
C ALA A 212 -16.15 1.50 -15.05
N GLY A 213 -17.32 1.88 -14.51
CA GLY A 213 -18.60 1.80 -15.21
C GLY A 213 -18.66 2.75 -16.41
N ILE A 214 -18.25 4.01 -16.23
CA ILE A 214 -18.17 4.99 -17.32
C ILE A 214 -17.22 4.51 -18.41
N ALA A 215 -16.04 4.01 -18.05
CA ALA A 215 -15.06 3.52 -19.01
C ALA A 215 -15.55 2.27 -19.77
N THR A 216 -16.26 1.37 -19.08
CA THR A 216 -16.91 0.20 -19.69
C THR A 216 -17.89 0.63 -20.76
N PHE A 217 -18.79 1.54 -20.41
CA PHE A 217 -19.81 2.04 -21.34
C PHE A 217 -19.19 2.78 -22.52
N ALA A 218 -18.19 3.63 -22.28
CA ALA A 218 -17.46 4.34 -23.34
C ALA A 218 -16.75 3.38 -24.30
N ALA A 219 -16.12 2.31 -23.80
CA ALA A 219 -15.48 1.30 -24.63
C ALA A 219 -16.49 0.55 -25.51
N MET A 220 -17.64 0.17 -24.96
CA MET A 220 -18.72 -0.46 -25.72
C MET A 220 -19.24 0.45 -26.83
N LEU A 221 -19.48 1.73 -26.53
CA LEU A 221 -19.89 2.71 -27.53
C LEU A 221 -18.85 2.90 -28.63
N PHE A 222 -17.56 2.95 -28.26
CA PHE A 222 -16.48 3.07 -29.22
C PHE A 222 -16.45 1.87 -30.17
N VAL A 223 -16.53 0.62 -29.66
CA VAL A 223 -16.60 -0.57 -30.52
C VAL A 223 -17.85 -0.52 -31.41
N GLY A 224 -19.00 -0.15 -30.85
CA GLY A 224 -20.23 -0.01 -31.62
C GLY A 224 -20.17 1.06 -32.71
N SER A 225 -19.32 2.09 -32.56
CA SER A 225 -19.14 3.12 -33.59
C SER A 225 -18.36 2.62 -34.82
N LEU A 226 -17.69 1.46 -34.73
CA LEU A 226 -16.88 0.88 -35.81
C LEU A 226 -17.69 0.07 -36.84
N ARG A 227 -19.01 -0.02 -36.63
CA ARG A 227 -19.96 -0.73 -37.50
C ARG A 227 -20.14 -0.07 -38.89
N GLY A 228 -19.86 1.23 -39.02
CA GLY A 228 -20.04 2.01 -40.25
C GLY A 228 -18.84 1.93 -41.20
#